data_AF-A0A2W2F8P9-F1
#
_entry.id   AF-A0A2W2F8P9-F1
#
_cell.length_a   1.000
_cell.length_b   1.000
_cell.length_c   1.000
_cell.angle_alpha   90.00
_cell.angle_beta   90.00
_cell.angle_gamma   90.00
#
_symmetry.space_group_name_H-M   'P 1'
#
loop_
_entity.id
_entity.type
_entity.pdbx_description
1 polymer ?
#
loop_
_entity_poly.entity_id
_entity_poly.type
_entity_poly.pdbx_seq_one_letter_code
_entity_poly.pdbx_strand_id
1 'polypeptide(L)' 'MANPSPRGLLPLLTTPHQGGRSALTCQFRCGNACSHDIPNTSENRYFGEIVTEALSRRGALRAGALGALAVGVG' A
#
# COMPACT_ATOMS: atom_id res chain seq x y z
N MET A 1 28.97 -3.71 -6.09
CA MET A 1 28.02 -3.03 -5.19
C MET A 1 26.91 -2.43 -6.04
N ALA A 2 25.80 -3.13 -6.22
CA ALA A 2 24.69 -2.62 -7.04
C ALA A 2 23.97 -1.50 -6.26
N ASN A 3 23.91 -0.31 -6.84
CA ASN A 3 23.16 0.81 -6.30
C ASN A 3 21.68 0.57 -6.65
N PRO A 4 20.80 0.24 -5.68
CA PRO A 4 19.39 0.06 -5.99
C PRO A 4 18.83 1.42 -6.41
N SER A 5 18.40 1.54 -7.67
CA SER A 5 17.67 2.70 -8.16
C SER A 5 16.58 3.09 -7.14
N PRO A 6 16.35 4.40 -6.90
CA PRO A 6 15.33 4.84 -5.95
C PRO A 6 14.02 4.18 -6.34
N ARG A 7 13.48 3.35 -5.44
CA ARG A 7 12.19 2.70 -5.65
C ARG A 7 11.17 3.82 -5.85
N GLY A 8 10.57 3.89 -7.03
CA GLY A 8 9.47 4.79 -7.31
C GLY A 8 8.38 4.56 -6.27
N LEU A 9 8.29 5.46 -5.30
CA LEU A 9 7.24 5.39 -4.30
C LEU A 9 5.93 5.68 -5.01
N LEU A 10 4.92 4.84 -4.75
CA LEU A 10 3.59 5.07 -5.26
C LEU A 10 3.17 6.51 -4.92
N PRO A 11 2.47 7.21 -5.83
CA PRO A 11 2.00 8.58 -5.58
C PRO A 11 1.23 8.73 -4.27
N LEU A 12 0.60 7.66 -3.78
CA LEU A 12 -0.07 7.60 -2.48
C LEU A 12 0.85 7.84 -1.26
N LEU A 13 2.15 7.58 -1.40
CA LEU A 13 3.16 7.74 -0.34
C LEU A 13 3.97 9.02 -0.50
N THR A 14 3.93 9.65 -1.67
CA THR A 14 4.67 10.89 -1.97
C THR A 14 3.78 12.12 -2.03
N THR A 15 2.47 11.92 -2.24
CA THR A 15 1.51 13.02 -2.21
C THR A 15 1.26 13.38 -0.76
N PRO A 16 1.49 14.63 -0.35
CA PRO A 16 1.16 15.09 0.99
C PRO A 16 -0.32 14.82 1.29
N HIS A 17 -0.65 14.59 2.56
CA HIS A 17 -2.06 14.56 2.95
C HIS A 17 -2.76 15.84 2.49
N GLN A 18 -4.06 15.75 2.20
CA GLN A 18 -4.90 16.91 1.88
C GLN A 18 -4.60 18.03 2.88
N GLY A 19 -3.98 19.12 2.40
CA GLY A 19 -3.41 20.19 3.25
C GLY A 19 -1.89 20.38 3.18
N GLY A 20 -1.15 19.58 2.40
CA GLY A 20 0.27 19.83 2.09
C GLY A 20 1.26 19.46 3.20
N ARG A 21 0.82 18.75 4.24
CA ARG A 21 1.64 18.42 5.42
C ARG A 21 1.99 16.92 5.45
N SER A 22 3.12 16.61 6.08
CA SER A 22 3.46 15.22 6.43
C SER A 22 2.58 14.72 7.58
N ALA A 23 2.40 13.39 7.66
CA ALA A 23 1.62 12.74 8.72
C ALA A 23 2.06 13.17 10.13
N LEU A 24 3.39 13.18 10.38
CA LEU A 24 3.95 13.57 11.67
C LEU A 24 3.65 15.04 12.01
N THR A 25 3.66 15.93 11.01
CA THR A 25 3.29 17.33 11.25
C THR A 25 1.82 17.45 11.63
N CYS A 26 0.92 16.70 10.98
CA CYS A 26 -0.50 16.69 11.35
C CYS A 26 -0.72 16.18 12.77
N GLN A 27 -0.02 15.11 13.16
CA GLN A 27 -0.12 14.52 14.50
C GLN A 27 0.32 15.50 15.59
N PHE A 28 1.52 16.08 15.45
CA PHE A 28 2.10 16.91 16.52
C PHE A 28 1.63 18.36 16.53
N ARG A 29 1.14 18.91 15.40
CA ARG A 29 0.70 20.31 15.32
C ARG A 29 -0.80 20.49 15.53
N CYS A 30 -1.61 19.59 14.96
CA CYS A 30 -3.07 19.75 14.94
C CYS A 30 -3.81 18.57 15.57
N GLY A 31 -3.11 17.60 16.17
CA GLY A 31 -3.74 16.43 16.78
C GLY A 31 -4.53 15.57 15.79
N ASN A 32 -4.11 15.54 14.51
CA ASN A 32 -4.86 14.88 13.43
C ASN A 32 -6.31 15.36 13.26
N ALA A 33 -6.60 16.64 13.47
CA ALA A 33 -7.95 17.20 13.31
C ALA A 33 -8.63 16.89 11.96
N CYS A 34 -7.87 16.71 10.88
CA CYS A 34 -8.38 16.35 9.55
C CYS A 34 -8.59 14.84 9.34
N SER A 35 -8.12 13.98 10.24
CA SER A 35 -8.33 12.54 10.12
C SER A 35 -9.70 12.19 10.71
N HIS A 36 -10.61 11.77 9.84
CA HIS A 36 -11.93 11.29 10.23
C HIS A 36 -12.09 9.85 9.79
N ASP A 37 -12.99 9.15 10.47
CA ASP A 37 -13.40 7.83 10.05
C ASP A 37 -13.97 7.85 8.63
N ILE A 38 -13.90 6.71 7.98
CA ILE A 38 -14.37 6.53 6.61
C ILE A 38 -15.89 6.84 6.59
N PRO A 39 -16.36 7.82 5.80
CA PRO A 39 -17.75 8.27 5.87
C PRO A 39 -18.75 7.29 5.23
N ASN A 40 -18.26 6.23 4.58
CA ASN A 40 -19.10 5.21 3.99
C ASN A 40 -19.63 4.27 5.07
N THR A 41 -20.95 4.30 5.30
CA THR A 41 -21.65 3.46 6.28
C THR A 41 -22.32 2.24 5.68
N SER A 42 -22.17 2.00 4.37
CA SER A 42 -22.74 0.81 3.74
C SER A 42 -22.11 -0.47 4.28
N GLU A 43 -22.89 -1.54 4.28
CA GLU A 43 -22.42 -2.88 4.69
C GLU A 43 -21.62 -3.61 3.59
N ASN A 44 -21.31 -2.91 2.49
CA ASN A 44 -20.50 -3.46 1.42
C ASN A 44 -19.06 -3.67 1.90
N ARG A 45 -18.43 -4.75 1.44
CA ARG A 45 -17.00 -4.99 1.73
C ARG A 45 -16.15 -3.83 1.24
N TYR A 46 -15.15 -3.47 2.06
CA TYR A 46 -14.20 -2.45 1.68
C TYR A 46 -13.33 -2.95 0.52
N PHE A 47 -13.16 -2.12 -0.51
CA PHE A 47 -12.39 -2.51 -1.69
C PHE A 47 -10.96 -2.93 -1.34
N GLY A 48 -10.34 -2.29 -0.36
CA GLY A 48 -9.00 -2.65 0.10
C GLY A 48 -8.92 -4.08 0.67
N GLU A 49 -10.00 -4.57 1.29
CA GLU A 49 -10.07 -5.95 1.77
C GLU A 49 -10.17 -6.93 0.60
N ILE A 50 -11.03 -6.63 -0.38
CA ILE A 50 -11.17 -7.45 -1.59
C ILE A 50 -9.83 -7.57 -2.31
N VAL A 51 -9.10 -6.46 -2.47
CA VAL A 51 -7.77 -6.46 -3.09
C VAL A 51 -6.74 -7.20 -2.25
N THR A 52 -6.74 -7.02 -0.93
CA THR A 52 -5.77 -7.69 -0.05
C THR A 52 -5.98 -9.20 0.00
N GLU A 53 -7.24 -9.63 -0.04
CA GLU A 53 -7.65 -11.03 -0.13
C GLU A 53 -7.24 -11.65 -1.48
N ALA A 54 -7.57 -10.98 -2.59
CA ALA A 54 -7.28 -11.47 -3.94
C ALA A 54 -5.78 -11.39 -4.30
N LEU A 55 -5.10 -10.33 -3.87
CA LEU A 55 -3.74 -9.97 -4.28
C LEU A 55 -2.90 -9.63 -3.06
N SER A 56 -2.28 -10.66 -2.47
CA SER A 56 -1.32 -10.49 -1.38
C SER A 56 0.12 -10.57 -1.88
N ARG A 57 1.02 -9.80 -1.23
CA ARG A 57 2.47 -9.88 -1.50
C ARG A 57 3.01 -11.31 -1.35
N ARG A 58 2.56 -12.02 -0.31
CA ARG A 58 2.97 -13.40 -0.05
C ARG A 58 2.47 -14.36 -1.13
N GLY A 59 1.23 -14.18 -1.59
CA GLY A 59 0.65 -14.94 -2.70
C GLY A 59 1.47 -14.74 -3.98
N ALA A 60 1.79 -13.49 -4.32
CA ALA A 60 2.62 -13.16 -5.48
C ALA A 60 4.02 -13.80 -5.40
N LEU A 61 4.68 -13.75 -4.24
CA LEU A 61 6.00 -14.37 -4.05
C LEU A 61 5.95 -15.90 -4.23
N ARG A 62 4.92 -16.56 -3.68
CA ARG A 62 4.74 -18.01 -3.83
C ARG A 62 4.47 -18.39 -5.28
N ALA A 63 3.56 -17.67 -5.95
CA ALA A 63 3.27 -17.90 -7.36
C ALA A 63 4.51 -17.71 -8.24
N GLY A 64 5.29 -16.66 -7.99
CA GLY A 64 6.55 -16.43 -8.68
C GLY A 64 7.58 -17.53 -8.47
N ALA A 65 7.74 -18.01 -7.23
CA ALA A 65 8.64 -19.13 -6.92
C ALA A 65 8.21 -20.43 -7.63
N LEU A 66 6.92 -20.76 -7.60
CA LEU A 66 6.38 -21.93 -8.30
C LEU A 66 6.54 -21.82 -9.82
N GLY A 67 6.31 -20.64 -10.39
CA GLY A 67 6.52 -20.38 -11.82
C GLY A 67 7.99 -20.53 -12.22
N ALA A 68 8.92 -20.00 -11.42
CA ALA A 68 10.36 -20.14 -11.67
C ALA A 68 10.81 -21.61 -11.59
N LEU A 69 10.28 -22.38 -10.63
CA LEU A 69 10.52 -23.83 -10.57
C LEU A 69 9.99 -24.50 -11.83
N ALA A 70 8.72 -24.30 -12.19
CA ALA A 70 8.11 -24.94 -13.35
C ALA A 70 8.86 -24.67 -14.66
N VAL A 71 9.40 -23.45 -14.84
CA VAL A 71 10.23 -23.10 -16.00
C VAL A 71 11.64 -23.69 -15.91
N GLY A 72 12.22 -23.81 -14.72
CA GLY A 72 13.60 -24.23 -14.50
C GLY A 72 13.84 -25.74 -14.38
N VAL A 73 12.81 -26.55 -14.06
CA VAL A 73 12.88 -28.02 -14.12
C VAL A 73 12.37 -28.60 -15.45
N GLY A 74 12.15 -27.76 -16.45
CA GLY A 74 11.86 -28.14 -17.84
C GLY A 74 13.11 -28.23 -18.71
#